data_AF-A0A838V533-F1
#
_entry.id   AF-A0A838V533-F1
#
_cell.length_a   1.000
_cell.length_b   1.000
_cell.length_c   1.000
_cell.angle_alpha   90.00
_cell.angle_beta   90.00
_cell.angle_gamma   90.00
#
_symmetry.space_group_name_H-M   'P 1'
#
loop_
_entity.id
_entity.type
_entity.pdbx_description
1 polymer ?
#
loop_
_entity_poly.entity_id
_entity_poly.type
_entity_poly.pdbx_seq_one_letter_code
_entity_poly.pdbx_strand_id
1 'polypeptide(L)'
;MGRPALHTTEELIDAALALAAASGPDAVTLSAVGRVSGAPSGSVYHRFESRSALLGHLWLRTTTRFQAGFLEALAAGPALEGCNAAARFVVGWSRRHVDESQVLLRGAVDFAPQAWPAEVSRDVAARRGELESGLREAAERLSGSSAGALERVIFATVDIPSAAVRRHRASPGHRIPRSTEALVELAVRAILA
;
A
#
# COMPACT_ATOMS: atom_id res chain seq x y z
N MET A 1 -18.44 -25.08 -24.19
CA MET A 1 -17.31 -24.12 -24.10
C MET A 1 -17.87 -22.81 -23.54
N GLY A 2 -17.59 -22.51 -22.26
CA GLY A 2 -18.09 -21.29 -21.63
C GLY A 2 -17.38 -20.06 -22.18
N ARG A 3 -18.14 -19.03 -22.56
CA ARG A 3 -17.58 -17.72 -22.92
C ARG A 3 -16.63 -17.26 -21.81
N PRO A 4 -15.44 -16.73 -22.12
CA PRO A 4 -14.58 -16.11 -21.11
C PRO A 4 -15.41 -15.09 -20.33
N ALA A 5 -15.30 -15.08 -19.01
CA ALA A 5 -15.92 -14.04 -18.20
C ALA A 5 -15.43 -12.69 -18.73
N LEU A 6 -16.35 -11.88 -19.25
CA LEU A 6 -16.05 -10.58 -19.87
C LEU A 6 -15.39 -9.60 -18.87
N HIS A 7 -15.50 -9.89 -17.56
CA HIS A 7 -14.86 -9.15 -16.49
C HIS A 7 -14.17 -10.08 -15.48
N THR A 8 -12.87 -9.89 -15.31
CA THR A 8 -12.03 -10.62 -14.35
C THR A 8 -12.16 -10.03 -12.95
N THR A 9 -11.74 -10.79 -11.93
CA THR A 9 -11.69 -10.28 -10.55
C THR A 9 -10.80 -9.05 -10.46
N GLU A 10 -9.68 -9.01 -11.20
CA GLU A 10 -8.76 -7.88 -11.20
C GLU A 10 -9.40 -6.60 -11.72
N GLU A 11 -10.18 -6.68 -12.80
CA GLU A 11 -10.89 -5.50 -13.35
C GLU A 11 -11.93 -4.94 -12.37
N LEU A 12 -12.58 -5.81 -11.59
CA LEU A 12 -13.50 -5.36 -10.53
C LEU A 12 -12.74 -4.67 -9.38
N ILE A 13 -11.55 -5.17 -9.02
CA ILE A 13 -10.71 -4.52 -8.00
C ILE A 13 -10.12 -3.21 -8.55
N ASP A 14 -9.84 -3.09 -9.85
CA ASP A 14 -9.42 -1.83 -10.49
C ASP A 14 -10.54 -0.79 -10.47
N ALA A 15 -11.78 -1.19 -10.74
CA ALA A 15 -12.94 -0.31 -10.59
C ALA A 15 -13.14 0.13 -9.12
N ALA A 16 -12.94 -0.79 -8.16
CA ALA A 16 -12.97 -0.47 -6.74
C ALA A 16 -11.86 0.49 -6.32
N LEU A 17 -10.65 0.32 -6.87
CA LEU A 17 -9.50 1.19 -6.64
C LEU A 17 -9.80 2.62 -7.09
N ALA A 18 -10.32 2.79 -8.32
CA ALA A 18 -10.68 4.11 -8.85
C ALA A 18 -11.73 4.82 -7.97
N LEU A 19 -12.75 4.09 -7.51
CA LEU A 19 -13.78 4.61 -6.60
C LEU A 19 -13.18 5.02 -5.24
N ALA A 20 -12.34 4.15 -4.65
CA ALA A 20 -11.70 4.40 -3.36
C ALA A 20 -10.76 5.60 -3.41
N ALA A 21 -9.98 5.74 -4.48
CA ALA A 21 -9.05 6.85 -4.66
C ALA A 21 -9.79 8.19 -4.85
N ALA A 22 -10.87 8.20 -5.63
CA ALA A 22 -11.64 9.41 -5.91
C ALA A 22 -12.47 9.88 -4.71
N SER A 23 -13.18 8.95 -4.05
CA SER A 23 -14.26 9.29 -3.11
C SER A 23 -14.19 8.54 -1.78
N GLY A 24 -13.12 7.78 -1.55
CA GLY A 24 -12.93 7.00 -0.33
C GLY A 24 -13.67 5.66 -0.31
N PRO A 25 -13.43 4.82 0.71
CA PRO A 25 -13.95 3.46 0.77
C PRO A 25 -15.47 3.36 0.76
N ASP A 26 -16.18 4.37 1.26
CA ASP A 26 -17.65 4.43 1.29
C ASP A 26 -18.28 4.50 -0.10
N ALA A 27 -17.56 5.05 -1.09
CA ALA A 27 -18.00 5.05 -2.48
C ALA A 27 -17.88 3.67 -3.15
N VAL A 28 -17.12 2.74 -2.56
CA VAL A 28 -16.93 1.40 -3.10
C VAL A 28 -18.12 0.53 -2.68
N THR A 29 -19.14 0.48 -3.53
CA THR A 29 -20.26 -0.45 -3.41
C THR A 29 -20.23 -1.45 -4.56
N LEU A 30 -20.79 -2.65 -4.37
CA LEU A 30 -20.83 -3.66 -5.43
C LEU A 30 -21.57 -3.15 -6.68
N SER A 31 -22.61 -2.32 -6.51
CA SER A 31 -23.33 -1.67 -7.61
C SER A 31 -22.52 -0.58 -8.30
N ALA A 32 -21.78 0.26 -7.55
CA ALA A 32 -20.90 1.26 -8.13
C ALA A 32 -19.76 0.61 -8.92
N VAL A 33 -19.20 -0.48 -8.42
CA VAL A 33 -18.15 -1.26 -9.08
C VAL A 33 -18.67 -1.88 -10.37
N GLY A 34 -19.86 -2.49 -10.37
CA GLY A 34 -20.48 -3.00 -11.59
C GLY A 34 -20.68 -1.91 -12.64
N ARG A 35 -21.15 -0.73 -12.23
CA ARG A 35 -21.32 0.42 -13.13
C ARG A 35 -20.01 0.95 -13.70
N VAL A 36 -18.95 1.05 -12.88
CA VAL A 36 -17.64 1.54 -13.32
C VAL A 36 -16.91 0.53 -14.21
N SER A 37 -16.99 -0.77 -13.87
CA SER A 37 -16.36 -1.84 -14.65
C SER A 37 -17.13 -2.21 -15.92
N GLY A 38 -18.42 -1.85 -16.02
CA GLY A 38 -19.31 -2.33 -17.06
C GLY A 38 -19.83 -3.76 -16.84
N ALA A 39 -19.45 -4.39 -15.72
CA ALA A 39 -19.86 -5.75 -15.42
C ALA A 39 -21.36 -5.83 -15.08
N PRO A 40 -22.08 -6.86 -15.57
CA PRO A 40 -23.43 -7.14 -15.11
C PRO A 40 -23.45 -7.26 -13.58
N SER A 41 -24.48 -6.73 -12.92
CA SER A 41 -24.54 -6.71 -11.45
C SER A 41 -24.32 -8.10 -10.86
N GLY A 42 -24.95 -9.13 -11.44
CA GLY A 42 -24.78 -10.53 -10.99
C GLY A 42 -23.34 -11.04 -11.01
N SER A 43 -22.49 -10.55 -11.92
CA SER A 43 -21.07 -10.94 -11.98
C SER A 43 -20.27 -10.43 -10.79
N VAL A 44 -20.60 -9.23 -10.29
CA VAL A 44 -19.94 -8.66 -9.11
C VAL A 44 -20.38 -9.38 -7.83
N TYR A 45 -21.68 -9.62 -7.67
CA TYR A 45 -22.24 -10.35 -6.52
C TYR A 45 -21.78 -11.81 -6.46
N HIS A 46 -21.51 -12.45 -7.60
CA HIS A 46 -20.92 -13.79 -7.64
C HIS A 46 -19.43 -13.78 -7.23
N ARG A 47 -18.70 -12.70 -7.49
CA ARG A 47 -17.25 -12.62 -7.21
C ARG A 47 -16.97 -12.26 -5.75
N PHE A 48 -17.77 -11.36 -5.19
CA PHE A 48 -17.59 -10.84 -3.85
C PHE A 48 -18.90 -11.02 -3.08
N GLU A 49 -18.85 -11.87 -2.05
CA GLU A 49 -19.98 -12.16 -1.18
C GLU A 49 -20.51 -10.91 -0.44
N SER A 50 -19.65 -9.91 -0.26
CA SER A 50 -20.01 -8.66 0.40
C SER A 50 -19.12 -7.49 -0.04
N ARG A 51 -19.55 -6.27 0.27
CA ARG A 51 -18.71 -5.06 0.16
C ARG A 51 -17.40 -5.21 0.95
N SER A 52 -17.47 -5.76 2.17
CA SER A 52 -16.28 -5.94 3.01
C SER A 52 -15.28 -6.91 2.41
N ALA A 53 -15.75 -7.97 1.73
CA ALA A 53 -14.88 -8.87 0.97
C ALA A 53 -14.15 -8.11 -0.15
N LEU A 54 -14.87 -7.30 -0.93
CA LEU A 54 -14.25 -6.47 -1.97
C LEU A 54 -13.22 -5.49 -1.41
N LEU A 55 -13.54 -4.78 -0.32
CA LEU A 55 -12.60 -3.84 0.32
C LEU A 55 -11.34 -4.56 0.84
N GLY A 56 -11.51 -5.74 1.43
CA GLY A 56 -10.40 -6.55 1.91
C GLY A 56 -9.49 -7.02 0.76
N HIS A 57 -10.05 -7.50 -0.35
CA HIS A 57 -9.26 -7.87 -1.52
C HIS A 57 -8.55 -6.67 -2.16
N LEU A 58 -9.21 -5.50 -2.22
CA LEU A 58 -8.58 -4.26 -2.67
C LEU A 58 -7.38 -3.91 -1.77
N TRP A 59 -7.55 -3.92 -0.45
CA TRP A 59 -6.47 -3.65 0.50
C TRP A 59 -5.33 -4.66 0.36
N LEU A 60 -5.64 -5.96 0.34
CA LEU A 60 -4.67 -7.04 0.21
C LEU A 60 -3.84 -6.92 -1.07
N ARG A 61 -4.48 -6.66 -2.22
CA ARG A 61 -3.79 -6.48 -3.50
C ARG A 61 -2.86 -5.27 -3.45
N THR A 62 -3.36 -4.15 -2.93
CA THR A 62 -2.63 -2.88 -2.86
C THR A 62 -1.40 -3.00 -1.96
N THR A 63 -1.57 -3.56 -0.75
CA THR A 63 -0.46 -3.75 0.19
C THR A 63 0.57 -4.75 -0.33
N THR A 64 0.13 -5.84 -0.97
CA THR A 64 1.04 -6.85 -1.55
C THR A 64 1.94 -6.25 -2.63
N ARG A 65 1.36 -5.49 -3.57
CA ARG A 65 2.11 -4.84 -4.65
C ARG A 65 3.13 -3.81 -4.13
N PHE A 66 2.77 -3.06 -3.09
CA PHE A 66 3.67 -2.08 -2.49
C PHE A 66 4.79 -2.74 -1.67
N GLN A 67 4.45 -3.67 -0.78
CA GLN A 67 5.39 -4.29 0.15
C GLN A 67 6.47 -5.09 -0.57
N ALA A 68 6.15 -5.76 -1.68
CA ALA A 68 7.14 -6.51 -2.46
C ALA A 68 8.34 -5.64 -2.85
N GLY A 69 8.11 -4.49 -3.48
CA GLY A 69 9.20 -3.60 -3.88
C GLY A 69 9.82 -2.83 -2.71
N PHE A 70 9.07 -2.55 -1.65
CA PHE A 70 9.61 -1.93 -0.44
C PHE A 70 10.62 -2.87 0.26
N LEU A 71 10.25 -4.13 0.45
CA LEU A 71 11.10 -5.13 1.09
C LEU A 71 12.32 -5.47 0.23
N GLU A 72 12.16 -5.56 -1.09
CA GLU A 72 13.28 -5.72 -2.02
C GLU A 72 14.29 -4.57 -1.88
N ALA A 73 13.81 -3.32 -1.85
CA ALA A 73 14.66 -2.15 -1.68
C ALA A 73 15.33 -2.11 -0.29
N LEU A 74 14.59 -2.48 0.77
CA LEU A 74 15.09 -2.48 2.14
C LEU A 74 16.22 -3.50 2.36
N ALA A 75 16.11 -4.67 1.73
CA ALA A 75 17.10 -5.73 1.84
C ALA A 75 18.37 -5.48 1.01
N ALA A 76 18.33 -4.52 0.08
CA ALA A 76 19.40 -4.29 -0.89
C ALA A 76 20.64 -3.64 -0.26
N GLY A 77 21.81 -4.23 -0.54
CA GLY A 77 23.11 -3.65 -0.16
C GLY A 77 23.31 -3.52 1.36
N PRO A 78 24.20 -2.62 1.84
CA PRO A 78 24.37 -2.32 3.26
C PRO A 78 23.11 -1.73 3.91
N ALA A 79 22.90 -1.95 5.21
CA ALA A 79 21.65 -1.59 5.91
C ALA A 79 21.21 -0.12 5.72
N LEU A 80 22.13 0.83 5.87
CA LEU A 80 21.82 2.25 5.67
C LEU A 80 21.39 2.55 4.22
N GLU A 81 22.04 1.94 3.23
CA GLU A 81 21.71 2.13 1.82
C GLU A 81 20.39 1.44 1.45
N GLY A 82 20.08 0.28 2.03
CA GLY A 82 18.78 -0.36 1.91
C GLY A 82 17.65 0.49 2.50
N CYS A 83 17.85 1.09 3.68
CA CYS A 83 16.91 2.04 4.26
C CYS A 83 16.70 3.28 3.36
N ASN A 84 17.77 3.83 2.77
CA ASN A 84 17.65 4.92 1.79
C ASN A 84 16.84 4.48 0.56
N ALA A 85 17.15 3.33 -0.01
CA ALA A 85 16.46 2.78 -1.17
C ALA A 85 14.96 2.55 -0.89
N ALA A 86 14.63 2.00 0.28
CA ALA A 86 13.26 1.80 0.72
C ALA A 86 12.48 3.12 0.85
N ALA A 87 13.07 4.14 1.49
CA ALA A 87 12.44 5.45 1.62
C ALA A 87 12.21 6.13 0.25
N ARG A 88 13.19 6.08 -0.66
CA ARG A 88 13.03 6.53 -2.05
C ARG A 88 11.93 5.75 -2.76
N PHE A 89 11.87 4.43 -2.56
CA PHE A 89 10.87 3.57 -3.17
C PHE A 89 9.46 4.01 -2.78
N VAL A 90 9.19 4.33 -1.50
CA VAL A 90 7.88 4.83 -1.06
C VAL A 90 7.45 6.05 -1.87
N VAL A 91 8.34 7.04 -2.03
CA VAL A 91 8.07 8.27 -2.77
C VAL A 91 7.89 8.00 -4.27
N GLY A 92 8.82 7.26 -4.88
CA GLY A 92 8.84 6.96 -6.30
C GLY A 92 7.66 6.08 -6.73
N TRP A 93 7.31 5.08 -5.93
CA TRP A 93 6.15 4.22 -6.16
C TRP A 93 4.85 5.00 -6.02
N SER A 94 4.70 5.82 -4.97
CA SER A 94 3.51 6.64 -4.77
C SER A 94 3.29 7.64 -5.90
N ARG A 95 4.37 8.14 -6.50
CA ARG A 95 4.31 9.02 -7.68
C ARG A 95 3.81 8.31 -8.94
N ARG A 96 4.07 7.00 -9.09
CA ARG A 96 3.64 6.20 -10.25
C ARG A 96 2.25 5.58 -10.06
N HIS A 97 1.91 5.18 -8.84
CA HIS A 97 0.68 4.48 -8.48
C HIS A 97 -0.20 5.39 -7.63
N VAL A 98 -0.80 6.38 -8.29
CA VAL A 98 -1.50 7.48 -7.59
C VAL A 98 -2.65 6.94 -6.76
N ASP A 99 -3.51 6.13 -7.35
CA ASP A 99 -4.73 5.64 -6.71
C ASP A 99 -4.40 4.66 -5.58
N GLU A 100 -3.46 3.74 -5.80
CA GLU A 100 -3.02 2.80 -4.77
C GLU A 100 -2.34 3.54 -3.61
N SER A 101 -1.56 4.59 -3.90
CA SER A 101 -0.96 5.42 -2.84
C SER A 101 -2.03 6.08 -1.97
N GLN A 102 -3.15 6.53 -2.54
CA GLN A 102 -4.25 7.11 -1.77
C GLN A 102 -4.91 6.08 -0.87
N VAL A 103 -5.12 4.85 -1.36
CA VAL A 103 -5.63 3.74 -0.55
C VAL A 103 -4.71 3.46 0.65
N LEU A 104 -3.40 3.33 0.42
CA LEU A 104 -2.44 3.05 1.49
C LEU A 104 -2.34 4.18 2.51
N LEU A 105 -2.39 5.44 2.07
CA LEU A 105 -2.29 6.60 2.95
C LEU A 105 -3.52 6.80 3.85
N ARG A 106 -4.71 6.37 3.41
CA ARG A 106 -5.91 6.30 4.27
C ARG A 106 -5.73 5.29 5.39
N GLY A 107 -5.08 4.16 5.08
CA GLY A 107 -4.79 3.10 6.04
C GLY A 107 -5.91 2.07 6.16
N ALA A 108 -5.57 0.90 6.69
CA ALA A 108 -6.44 -0.27 6.66
C ALA A 108 -7.78 -0.05 7.39
N VAL A 109 -7.78 0.73 8.47
CA VAL A 109 -8.96 0.95 9.34
C VAL A 109 -10.13 1.51 8.55
N ASP A 110 -9.87 2.42 7.60
CA ASP A 110 -10.90 3.02 6.73
C ASP A 110 -11.56 1.98 5.80
N PHE A 111 -10.96 0.78 5.65
CA PHE A 111 -11.47 -0.32 4.82
C PHE A 111 -12.20 -1.41 5.63
N ALA A 112 -12.56 -1.13 6.89
CA ALA A 112 -13.34 -1.99 7.77
C ALA A 112 -12.76 -3.41 7.97
N PRO A 113 -11.50 -3.55 8.44
CA PRO A 113 -10.80 -4.81 8.57
C PRO A 113 -11.49 -5.83 9.49
N GLN A 114 -12.26 -5.34 10.47
CA GLN A 114 -13.06 -6.16 11.38
C GLN A 114 -14.15 -6.98 10.69
N ALA A 115 -14.54 -6.62 9.46
CA ALA A 115 -15.60 -7.27 8.70
C ALA A 115 -15.07 -8.06 7.48
N TRP A 116 -13.75 -8.18 7.33
CA TRP A 116 -13.18 -8.93 6.22
C TRP A 116 -13.38 -10.45 6.39
N PRO A 117 -13.52 -11.20 5.29
CA PRO A 117 -13.49 -12.66 5.34
C PRO A 117 -12.21 -13.18 6.01
N ALA A 118 -12.31 -14.30 6.71
CA ALA A 118 -11.21 -14.86 7.49
C ALA A 118 -9.96 -15.16 6.63
N GLU A 119 -10.13 -15.57 5.38
CA GLU A 119 -9.03 -15.78 4.43
C GLU A 119 -8.27 -14.48 4.16
N VAL A 120 -8.97 -13.42 3.76
CA VAL A 120 -8.37 -12.11 3.50
C VAL A 120 -7.68 -11.55 4.74
N SER A 121 -8.30 -11.68 5.91
CA SER A 121 -7.70 -11.26 7.19
C SER A 121 -6.41 -12.00 7.49
N ARG A 122 -6.33 -13.32 7.23
CA ARG A 122 -5.11 -14.11 7.39
C ARG A 122 -4.03 -13.66 6.42
N ASP A 123 -4.37 -13.43 5.16
CA ASP A 123 -3.39 -13.01 4.15
C ASP A 123 -2.81 -11.62 4.45
N VAL A 124 -3.65 -10.67 4.87
CA VAL A 124 -3.20 -9.35 5.30
C VAL A 124 -2.32 -9.44 6.55
N ALA A 125 -2.66 -10.32 7.51
CA ALA A 125 -1.83 -10.55 8.69
C ALA A 125 -0.46 -11.16 8.32
N ALA A 126 -0.42 -12.11 7.39
CA ALA A 126 0.82 -12.69 6.89
C ALA A 126 1.71 -11.63 6.23
N ARG A 127 1.12 -10.78 5.37
CA ARG A 127 1.81 -9.64 4.73
C ARG A 127 2.35 -8.63 5.76
N ARG A 128 1.59 -8.34 6.80
CA ARG A 128 2.06 -7.49 7.92
C ARG A 128 3.25 -8.12 8.64
N GLY A 129 3.19 -9.43 8.91
CA GLY A 129 4.29 -10.17 9.54
C GLY A 129 5.58 -10.13 8.73
N GLU A 130 5.50 -10.28 7.41
CA GLU A 130 6.65 -10.14 6.51
C GLU A 130 7.26 -8.73 6.55
N LEU A 131 6.42 -7.70 6.49
CA LEU A 131 6.88 -6.31 6.60
C LEU A 131 7.60 -6.05 7.93
N GLU A 132 7.00 -6.48 9.03
CA GLU A 132 7.60 -6.33 10.36
C GLU A 132 8.91 -7.10 10.48
N SER A 133 9.00 -8.31 9.91
CA SER A 133 10.24 -9.10 9.90
C SER A 133 11.34 -8.37 9.14
N GLY A 134 11.06 -7.85 7.94
CA GLY A 134 12.06 -7.12 7.15
C GLY A 134 12.56 -5.85 7.83
N LEU A 135 11.66 -5.11 8.50
CA LEU A 135 12.03 -3.93 9.28
C LEU A 135 12.92 -4.28 10.49
N ARG A 136 12.63 -5.38 11.18
CA ARG A 136 13.48 -5.88 12.28
C ARG A 136 14.85 -6.30 11.78
N GLU A 137 14.92 -7.05 10.69
CA GLU A 137 16.19 -7.46 10.08
C GLU A 137 17.05 -6.24 9.67
N ALA A 138 16.43 -5.23 9.06
CA ALA A 138 17.13 -3.99 8.70
C ALA A 138 17.68 -3.26 9.94
N ALA A 139 16.90 -3.21 11.03
CA ALA A 139 17.33 -2.61 12.29
C ALA A 139 18.51 -3.39 12.94
N GLU A 140 18.42 -4.72 12.97
CA GLU A 140 19.49 -5.59 13.48
C GLU A 140 20.79 -5.41 12.67
N ARG A 141 20.68 -5.34 11.34
CA ARG A 141 21.85 -5.11 10.46
C ARG A 141 22.45 -3.70 10.61
N LEU A 142 21.67 -2.70 11.01
CA LEU A 142 22.12 -1.31 11.15
C LEU A 142 22.85 -1.07 12.47
N SER A 143 22.31 -1.57 13.59
CA SER A 143 22.78 -1.20 14.94
C SER A 143 22.85 -2.38 15.91
N GLY A 144 22.73 -3.62 15.44
CA GLY A 144 22.58 -4.79 16.31
C GLY A 144 21.31 -4.69 17.18
N SER A 145 21.38 -5.22 18.41
CA SER A 145 20.29 -5.16 19.39
C SER A 145 20.17 -3.81 20.13
N SER A 146 20.60 -2.70 19.51
CA SER A 146 20.49 -1.38 20.11
C SER A 146 19.03 -1.00 20.36
N ALA A 147 18.74 -0.52 21.57
CA ALA A 147 17.42 -0.04 21.93
C ALA A 147 16.96 1.07 20.95
N GLY A 148 15.72 0.94 20.46
CA GLY A 148 15.12 1.90 19.53
C GLY A 148 15.59 1.82 18.08
N ALA A 149 16.45 0.87 17.69
CA ALA A 149 16.87 0.73 16.29
C ALA A 149 15.68 0.50 15.33
N LEU A 150 14.74 -0.38 15.73
CA LEU A 150 13.52 -0.64 14.96
C LEU A 150 12.67 0.61 14.80
N GLU A 151 12.50 1.39 15.87
CA GLU A 151 11.72 2.62 15.84
C GLU A 151 12.35 3.66 14.89
N ARG A 152 13.68 3.84 14.95
CA ARG A 152 14.39 4.73 14.01
C ARG A 152 14.23 4.27 12.56
N VAL A 153 14.34 2.97 12.28
CA VAL A 153 14.15 2.42 10.92
C VAL A 153 12.72 2.65 10.43
N ILE A 154 11.70 2.35 11.24
CA ILE A 154 10.30 2.60 10.89
C ILE A 154 10.09 4.10 10.62
N PHE A 155 10.57 4.96 11.52
CA PHE A 155 10.38 6.39 11.39
C PHE A 155 11.04 6.95 10.11
N ALA A 156 12.27 6.54 9.83
CA ALA A 156 13.03 6.97 8.67
C ALA A 156 12.49 6.43 7.33
N THR A 157 12.03 5.17 7.30
CA THR A 157 11.68 4.46 6.04
C THR A 157 10.18 4.43 5.75
N VAL A 158 9.33 4.61 6.76
CA VAL A 158 7.87 4.54 6.62
C VAL A 158 7.23 5.89 6.92
N ASP A 159 7.46 6.44 8.11
CA ASP A 159 6.69 7.61 8.58
C ASP A 159 7.06 8.88 7.80
N ILE A 160 8.35 9.20 7.69
CA ILE A 160 8.85 10.36 6.96
C ILE A 160 8.44 10.35 5.48
N PRO A 161 8.74 9.31 4.68
CA PRO A 161 8.35 9.32 3.28
C PRO A 161 6.82 9.30 3.12
N SER A 162 6.07 8.62 3.98
CA SER A 162 4.60 8.68 3.94
C SER A 162 4.06 10.08 4.22
N ALA A 163 4.65 10.81 5.16
CA ALA A 163 4.31 12.20 5.45
C ALA A 163 4.64 13.13 4.27
N ALA A 164 5.81 12.92 3.65
CA ALA A 164 6.21 13.66 2.45
C ALA A 164 5.23 13.44 1.29
N VAL A 165 4.79 12.19 1.06
CA VAL A 165 3.76 11.88 0.06
C VAL A 165 2.42 12.54 0.43
N ARG A 166 1.96 12.39 1.68
CA ARG A 166 0.69 12.99 2.17
C ARG A 166 0.64 14.50 1.93
N ARG A 167 1.72 15.22 2.22
CA ARG A 167 1.83 16.67 2.00
C ARG A 167 1.47 17.07 0.56
N HIS A 168 1.97 16.32 -0.43
CA HIS A 168 1.70 16.61 -1.83
C HIS A 168 0.30 16.18 -2.28
N ARG A 169 -0.32 15.22 -1.60
CA ARG A 169 -1.70 14.77 -1.88
C ARG A 169 -2.77 15.68 -1.30
N ALA A 170 -2.46 16.45 -0.26
CA ALA A 170 -3.38 17.42 0.32
C ALA A 170 -3.77 18.55 -0.66
N SER A 171 -2.98 18.79 -1.71
CA SER A 171 -3.24 19.81 -2.72
C SER A 171 -3.67 19.18 -4.05
N PRO A 172 -4.90 19.43 -4.54
CA PRO A 172 -5.35 18.93 -5.84
C PRO A 172 -4.39 19.30 -6.97
N GLY A 173 -4.20 18.39 -7.93
CA GLY A 173 -3.35 18.62 -9.11
C GLY A 173 -1.83 18.61 -8.88
N HIS A 174 -1.37 18.50 -7.64
CA HIS A 174 0.06 18.50 -7.34
C HIS A 174 0.67 17.11 -7.50
N ARG A 175 1.70 17.03 -8.36
CA ARG A 175 2.55 15.85 -8.48
C ARG A 175 3.65 15.90 -7.42
N ILE A 176 4.03 14.74 -6.90
CA ILE A 176 5.18 14.62 -6.00
C ILE A 176 6.45 14.98 -6.80
N PRO A 177 7.21 16.01 -6.41
CA PRO A 177 8.46 16.36 -7.08
C PRO A 177 9.49 15.23 -7.02
N ARG A 178 10.33 15.10 -8.06
CA ARG A 178 11.45 14.15 -8.04
C ARG A 178 12.46 14.45 -6.92
N SER A 179 12.60 15.73 -6.55
CA SER A 179 13.45 16.16 -5.45
C SER A 179 13.01 15.62 -4.08
N THR A 180 11.75 15.20 -3.93
CA THR A 180 11.26 14.60 -2.67
C THR A 180 12.02 13.32 -2.32
N GLU A 181 12.50 12.55 -3.30
CA GLU A 181 13.35 11.38 -3.06
C GLU A 181 14.68 11.78 -2.38
N ALA A 182 15.32 12.86 -2.84
CA ALA A 182 16.55 13.36 -2.23
C ALA A 182 16.33 13.90 -0.81
N LEU A 183 15.17 14.53 -0.54
CA LEU A 183 14.83 15.01 0.79
C LEU A 183 14.65 13.86 1.80
N VAL A 184 13.98 12.77 1.39
CA VAL A 184 13.81 11.62 2.29
C VAL A 184 15.12 10.86 2.51
N GLU A 185 16.01 10.79 1.52
CA GLU A 185 17.36 10.23 1.73
C GLU A 185 18.17 11.03 2.75
N LEU A 186 18.15 12.36 2.67
CA LEU A 186 18.83 13.21 3.66
C LEU A 186 18.28 12.97 5.07
N ALA A 187 16.96 12.82 5.20
CA ALA A 187 16.33 12.51 6.48
C ALA A 187 16.74 11.13 7.01
N VAL A 188 16.73 10.10 6.16
CA VAL A 188 17.16 8.74 6.53
C VAL A 188 18.60 8.75 7.01
N ARG A 189 19.52 9.38 6.26
CA ARG A 189 20.93 9.48 6.68
C ARG A 189 21.09 10.24 7.99
N ALA A 190 20.34 11.31 8.20
CA ALA A 190 20.43 12.07 9.46
C ALA A 190 19.92 11.29 10.69
N ILE A 191 19.00 10.34 10.50
CA ILE A 191 18.37 9.58 11.60
C ILE A 191 19.12 8.27 11.90
N LEU A 192 19.72 7.68 10.86
CA LEU A 192 20.31 6.33 10.92
C LEU A 192 21.84 6.30 10.87
N ALA A 193 22.51 7.45 10.67
CA ALA A 193 23.97 7.56 10.75
C ALA A 193 24.50 7.57 12.18
#